data_AF-A0A9X1XN56-F1
#
_entry.id   AF-A0A9X1XN56-F1
#
_cell.length_a   1.000
_cell.length_b   1.000
_cell.length_c   1.000
_cell.angle_alpha   90.00
_cell.angle_beta   90.00
_cell.angle_gamma   90.00
#
_symmetry.space_group_name_H-M   'P 1'
#
loop_
_entity.id
_entity.type
_entity.pdbx_description
1 polymer ?
#
loop_
_entity_poly.entity_id
_entity_poly.type
_entity_poly.pdbx_seq_one_letter_code
_entity_poly.pdbx_strand_id
1 'polypeptide(L)'
;MISVHRSYQLQDTNHPIAHIEVNPVGILDIEIKEKDIRHKTELSDVVFKPSGVFTKLCGRENQKQWELELAVNDASELNKLIGDAHEEYEMLMRDL
;
A
#
# COMPACT_ATOMS: atom_id res chain seq x y z
N MET A 1 14.54 3.88 10.76
CA MET A 1 13.63 3.33 9.74
C MET A 1 12.65 2.41 10.45
N ILE A 2 11.41 2.85 10.67
CA ILE A 2 10.36 2.07 11.34
C ILE A 2 9.29 1.76 10.28
N SER A 3 8.98 0.48 10.05
CA SER A 3 7.90 0.10 9.13
C SER A 3 6.55 0.53 9.69
N VAL A 4 5.72 1.14 8.85
CA VAL A 4 4.37 1.57 9.23
C VAL A 4 3.39 0.45 8.91
N HIS A 5 2.57 0.06 9.88
CA HIS A 5 1.57 -0.99 9.73
C HIS A 5 0.18 -0.38 9.78
N ARG A 6 -0.62 -0.65 8.76
CA ARG A 6 -2.02 -0.23 8.67
C ARG A 6 -2.90 -1.37 8.25
N SER A 7 -4.16 -1.32 8.63
CA SER A 7 -5.16 -2.31 8.20
C SER A 7 -6.30 -1.56 7.55
N TYR A 8 -6.68 -1.99 6.35
CA TYR A 8 -7.73 -1.35 5.56
C TYR A 8 -8.80 -2.36 5.19
N GLN A 9 -10.05 -1.92 5.18
CA GLN A 9 -11.16 -2.76 4.75
C GLN A 9 -11.31 -2.65 3.23
N LEU A 10 -11.17 -3.76 2.52
CA LEU A 10 -11.32 -3.79 1.08
C LEU A 10 -12.80 -3.60 0.69
N GLN A 11 -13.01 -2.99 -0.48
CA GLN A 11 -14.33 -2.80 -1.09
C GLN A 11 -14.74 -4.02 -1.95
N ASP A 12 -13.94 -5.09 -1.91
CA ASP A 12 -14.19 -6.35 -2.60
C ASP A 12 -15.34 -7.15 -1.94
N THR A 13 -15.73 -8.25 -2.58
CA THR A 13 -16.75 -9.18 -2.08
C THR A 13 -16.34 -9.69 -0.69
N ASN A 14 -17.25 -9.55 0.29
CA ASN A 14 -17.06 -9.93 1.69
C ASN A 14 -16.20 -8.98 2.54
N HIS A 15 -15.82 -7.81 2.01
CA HIS A 15 -15.10 -6.75 2.74
C HIS A 15 -13.91 -7.23 3.59
N PRO A 16 -12.98 -8.02 3.02
CA PRO A 16 -11.87 -8.55 3.79
C PRO A 16 -10.92 -7.46 4.28
N ILE A 17 -10.19 -7.72 5.36
CA ILE A 17 -9.22 -6.81 5.93
C ILE A 17 -7.84 -7.09 5.32
N ALA A 18 -7.28 -6.07 4.67
CA ALA A 18 -5.91 -6.08 4.19
C ALA A 18 -4.99 -5.43 5.22
N HIS A 19 -4.05 -6.20 5.75
CA HIS A 19 -2.95 -5.70 6.58
C HIS A 19 -1.80 -5.27 5.67
N ILE A 20 -1.49 -3.98 5.67
CA ILE A 20 -0.47 -3.37 4.82
C ILE A 20 0.70 -2.91 5.70
N GLU A 21 1.90 -3.38 5.37
CA GLU A 21 3.16 -2.88 5.91
C GLU A 21 3.86 -2.03 4.84
N VAL A 22 4.02 -0.74 5.13
CA VAL A 22 4.85 0.17 4.35
C VAL A 22 6.26 0.10 4.91
N ASN A 23 7.15 -0.55 4.17
CA ASN A 23 8.54 -0.70 4.56
C ASN A 23 9.37 0.45 3.96
N PRO A 24 10.08 1.25 4.77
CA PRO A 24 10.87 2.38 4.29
C PRO A 24 12.08 1.97 3.45
N VAL A 25 12.38 0.66 3.37
CA VAL A 25 13.37 0.09 2.44
C VAL A 25 12.82 0.03 1.00
N GLY A 26 11.57 0.43 0.75
CA GLY A 26 11.00 0.54 -0.58
C GLY A 26 10.01 -0.57 -0.95
N ILE A 27 9.51 -1.35 0.02
CA ILE A 27 8.61 -2.48 -0.22
C ILE A 27 7.26 -2.24 0.46
N LEU A 28 6.17 -2.55 -0.25
CA LEU A 28 4.83 -2.67 0.30
C LEU A 28 4.50 -4.16 0.44
N ASP A 29 4.22 -4.59 1.67
CA ASP A 29 3.74 -5.96 1.96
C ASP A 29 2.27 -5.90 2.34
N ILE A 30 1.45 -6.76 1.75
CA ILE A 30 0.01 -6.78 1.96
C ILE A 30 -0.41 -8.20 2.27
N GLU A 31 -1.08 -8.41 3.39
CA GLU A 31 -1.59 -9.69 3.84
C GLU A 31 -3.11 -9.62 4.04
N ILE A 32 -3.83 -10.53 3.38
CA ILE A 32 -5.29 -10.68 3.49
C ILE A 32 -5.55 -12.05 4.12
N LYS A 33 -5.56 -12.10 5.45
CA LYS A 33 -5.62 -13.36 6.22
C LYS A 33 -6.85 -14.20 5.89
N GLU A 34 -7.99 -13.56 5.66
CA GLU A 34 -9.25 -14.24 5.37
C GLU A 34 -9.22 -15.04 4.05
N LYS A 35 -8.33 -14.66 3.13
CA LYS A 35 -8.18 -15.31 1.83
C LYS A 35 -6.87 -16.12 1.72
N ASP A 36 -6.03 -16.13 2.76
CA ASP A 36 -4.66 -16.68 2.72
C ASP A 36 -3.81 -16.11 1.56
N ILE A 37 -4.01 -14.81 1.27
CA ILE A 37 -3.32 -14.11 0.17
C ILE A 37 -2.30 -13.17 0.76
N ARG A 38 -1.11 -13.15 0.14
CA ARG A 38 -0.07 -12.16 0.41
C ARG A 38 0.48 -11.61 -0.89
N HIS A 39 0.68 -10.30 -0.94
CA HIS A 39 1.26 -9.58 -2.06
C HIS A 39 2.44 -8.74 -1.60
N LYS A 40 3.50 -8.73 -2.39
CA LYS A 40 4.63 -7.82 -2.22
C LYS A 40 4.86 -7.04 -3.51
N THR A 41 5.11 -5.74 -3.39
CA THR A 41 5.48 -4.87 -4.51
C THR A 41 6.48 -3.83 -4.05
N GLU A 42 7.29 -3.31 -4.97
CA GLU A 42 8.07 -2.12 -4.69
C GLU A 42 7.15 -0.91 -4.57
N LEU A 43 7.45 0.02 -3.65
CA LEU A 43 6.70 1.27 -3.49
C LEU A 43 6.68 2.09 -4.78
N SER A 44 7.75 2.01 -5.58
CA SER A 44 7.85 2.65 -6.90
C SER A 44 6.92 2.04 -7.96
N ASP A 45 6.50 0.79 -7.79
CA ASP A 45 5.57 0.08 -8.68
C ASP A 45 4.10 0.20 -8.22
N VAL A 46 3.86 0.87 -7.09
CA VAL A 46 2.51 1.12 -6.56
C VAL A 46 1.83 2.20 -7.39
N VAL A 47 0.63 1.92 -7.88
CA VAL A 47 -0.19 2.88 -8.62
C VAL A 47 -1.58 2.94 -8.02
N PHE A 48 -2.04 4.14 -7.70
CA PHE A 48 -3.40 4.42 -7.26
C PHE A 48 -4.25 4.86 -8.46
N LYS A 49 -5.33 4.12 -8.74
CA LYS A 49 -6.29 4.44 -9.79
C LYS A 49 -7.66 4.77 -9.17
N PRO A 50 -8.03 6.05 -9.07
CA PRO A 50 -9.35 6.42 -8.55
C PRO A 50 -10.45 5.93 -9.49
N SER A 51 -11.48 5.29 -8.92
CA SER A 51 -12.61 4.68 -9.63
C SER A 51 -13.94 5.18 -9.07
N GLY A 52 -14.05 6.51 -8.90
CA GLY A 52 -15.26 7.20 -8.44
C GLY A 52 -15.62 6.93 -6.97
N VAL A 53 -16.10 5.72 -6.69
CA VAL A 53 -16.59 5.29 -5.37
C VAL A 53 -15.52 4.59 -4.52
N PHE A 54 -14.47 4.06 -5.15
CA PHE A 54 -13.31 3.47 -4.50
C PHE A 54 -12.03 3.84 -5.27
N THR A 55 -10.87 3.54 -4.71
CA THR A 55 -9.58 3.69 -5.38
C THR A 55 -8.93 2.32 -5.49
N LYS A 56 -8.50 1.95 -6.70
CA LYS A 56 -7.77 0.72 -6.93
C LYS A 56 -6.29 0.94 -6.62
N LEU A 57 -5.77 0.18 -5.67
CA LEU A 57 -4.36 0.02 -5.42
C LEU A 57 -3.85 -1.08 -6.34
N CYS A 58 -2.98 -0.74 -7.29
CA CYS A 58 -2.34 -1.70 -8.16
C CYS A 58 -0.87 -1.85 -7.78
N GLY A 59 -0.36 -3.07 -7.80
CA GLY A 59 1.06 -3.36 -7.65
C GLY A 59 1.48 -4.54 -8.51
N ARG A 60 2.78 -4.85 -8.47
CA ARG A 60 3.38 -5.90 -9.28
C ARG A 60 4.24 -6.82 -8.41
N GLU A 61 4.00 -8.12 -8.53
CA GLU A 61 4.78 -9.16 -7.86
C GLU A 61 5.21 -10.20 -8.89
N ASN A 62 6.52 -10.41 -9.08
CA ASN A 62 7.05 -11.44 -9.98
C ASN A 62 6.35 -11.49 -11.36
N GLN A 63 6.19 -10.32 -11.98
CA GLN A 63 5.48 -10.09 -13.24
C GLN A 63 3.95 -10.22 -13.22
N LYS A 64 3.34 -10.71 -12.13
CA LYS A 64 1.89 -10.72 -11.95
C LYS A 64 1.44 -9.37 -11.38
N GLN A 65 0.44 -8.77 -12.01
CA GLN A 65 -0.23 -7.60 -11.48
C GLN A 65 -1.32 -8.05 -10.51
N TRP A 66 -1.42 -7.35 -9.39
CA TRP A 66 -2.53 -7.50 -8.46
C TRP A 66 -3.19 -6.13 -8.28
N GLU A 67 -4.48 -6.16 -7.94
CA GLU A 67 -5.26 -4.97 -7.67
C GLU A 67 -6.13 -5.20 -6.43
N LEU A 68 -6.26 -4.16 -5.61
CA LEU A 68 -7.10 -4.15 -4.41
C LEU A 68 -7.97 -2.91 -4.44
N GLU A 69 -9.23 -3.06 -4.04
CA GLU A 69 -10.18 -1.95 -4.01
C GLU A 69 -10.22 -1.38 -2.59
N LEU A 70 -9.74 -0.14 -2.42
CA LEU A 70 -9.71 0.58 -1.15
C LEU A 70 -10.77 1.69 -1.14
N ALA A 71 -11.28 2.04 0.04
CA ALA A 71 -12.05 3.27 0.17
C ALA A 71 -11.19 4.47 -0.24
N VAL A 72 -11.83 5.52 -0.79
CA VAL A 72 -11.11 6.72 -1.27
C VAL A 72 -10.28 7.36 -0.14
N ASN A 73 -10.82 7.40 1.07
CA ASN A 73 -10.12 7.94 2.24
C ASN A 73 -8.90 7.08 2.62
N ASP A 74 -9.08 5.75 2.64
CA ASP A 74 -8.03 4.79 2.97
C ASP A 74 -6.87 4.83 1.97
N ALA A 75 -7.19 4.91 0.67
CA ALA A 75 -6.18 5.04 -0.38
C ALA A 75 -5.42 6.37 -0.30
N SER A 76 -6.11 7.46 0.03
CA SER A 76 -5.48 8.77 0.22
C SER A 76 -4.55 8.78 1.44
N GLU A 77 -4.95 8.14 2.54
CA GLU A 77 -4.09 7.95 3.71
C GLU A 77 -2.86 7.11 3.36
N LEU A 78 -3.04 5.96 2.72
CA LEU A 78 -1.92 5.09 2.34
C LEU A 78 -0.94 5.79 1.40
N ASN A 79 -1.44 6.53 0.42
CA ASN A 79 -0.60 7.29 -0.50
C ASN A 79 0.23 8.36 0.23
N LYS A 80 -0.35 9.02 1.24
CA LYS A 80 0.42 9.92 2.12
C LYS A 80 1.49 9.16 2.88
N LEU A 81 1.15 8.04 3.54
CA LEU A 81 2.12 7.23 4.29
C LEU A 81 3.31 6.77 3.43
N ILE A 82 3.07 6.40 2.17
CA ILE A 82 4.14 6.05 1.22
C ILE A 82 5.00 7.28 0.90
N GLY A 83 4.37 8.45 0.69
CA GLY A 83 5.06 9.72 0.47
C GLY A 83 5.89 10.18 1.68
N ASP A 84 5.31 10.18 2.88
CA ASP A 84 5.99 10.50 4.14
C ASP A 84 7.18 9.56 4.37
N ALA A 85 7.03 8.26 4.10
CA ALA A 85 8.15 7.31 4.22
C ALA A 85 9.31 7.62 3.24
N HIS A 86 9.00 8.22 2.08
CA HIS A 86 10.00 8.68 1.12
C HIS A 86 10.64 10.00 1.56
N GLU A 87 9.84 10.96 2.00
CA GLU A 87 10.30 12.29 2.43
C GLU A 87 11.16 12.21 3.71
N GLU A 88 10.80 11.37 4.68
CA GLU A 88 11.61 11.13 5.89
C GLU A 88 13.01 10.57 5.54
N TYR A 89 13.10 9.74 4.49
CA TYR A 89 14.38 9.25 3.99
C TYR A 89 15.20 10.37 3.33
N GLU A 90 14.57 11.21 2.51
CA GLU A 90 15.21 12.35 1.85
C GLU A 90 15.67 13.42 2.85
N MET A 91 14.89 13.68 3.89
CA MET A 91 15.22 14.66 4.92
C MET A 91 16.43 14.22 5.75
N LEU A 92 16.51 12.92 6.12
CA LEU A 92 17.68 12.37 6.80
C LEU A 92 18.97 12.44 5.96
N MET A 93 18.86 12.31 4.64
CA MET A 93 20.01 12.38 3.72
C MET A 93 20.49 13.81 3.45
N ARG A 94 19.70 14.82 3.83
CA ARG A 94 20.01 16.24 3.62
C ARG A 94 20.71 16.90 4.80
N ASP A 95 20.71 16.25 5.96
CA ASP A 95 21.38 16.70 7.19
C ASP A 95 22.80 16.12 7.36
N LEU A 96 23.33 15.39 6.35
CA LEU A 96 24.66 14.78 6.36
C LEU A 96 25.70 15.58 5.55
#